data_AF-A0A9P6W9J7-F1
#
_entry.id   AF-A0A9P6W9J7-F1
#
_cell.length_a   1.000
_cell.length_b   1.000
_cell.length_c   1.000
_cell.angle_alpha   90.00
_cell.angle_beta   90.00
_cell.angle_gamma   90.00
#
_symmetry.space_group_name_H-M   'P 1'
#
loop_
_entity.id
_entity.type
_entity.pdbx_description
1 polymer ?
#
loop_
_entity_poly.entity_id
_entity_poly.type
_entity_poly.pdbx_seq_one_letter_code
_entity_poly.pdbx_strand_id
1 'polypeptide(L)'
;MTSTIEESDSDDEDDELEQEILDIVFLKDLLEMYVKFGRGTSGDQIPLLKRTTQLVRQKESLPLEVNYYAPPLLTHISSINNNREEEGFEQSRINALVAILVVIPEHVESLYKILFNSELSIQQRISLLSSLALSARELRGLDDKQIHKPHYDFPSQRLPWDDGHSAVKQIEEIPVLDKITGFGISEGTTVWKSQKLAIQDKMNSGQHKNRFRSVASSYFYPLVHGWKNGINLGSFDQLFKSHYVSTLRIIHNCAYPVHDFETMTYELDQIITEAQAQGIPILE
;
A
#
# COMPACT_ATOMS: atom_id res chain seq x y z
N MET A 1 29.56 -6.10 52.73
CA MET A 1 29.60 -5.81 51.28
C MET A 1 28.85 -6.93 50.60
N THR A 2 27.58 -6.71 50.30
CA THR A 2 26.78 -7.66 49.54
C THR A 2 25.97 -6.79 48.58
N SER A 3 26.51 -6.66 47.38
CA SER A 3 25.86 -6.07 46.22
C SER A 3 24.73 -6.99 45.80
N THR A 4 23.50 -6.63 46.14
CA THR A 4 22.32 -7.18 45.48
C THR A 4 22.37 -6.69 44.03
N ILE A 5 22.55 -7.64 43.12
CA ILE A 5 22.42 -7.43 41.69
C ILE A 5 20.91 -7.27 41.47
N GLU A 6 20.48 -6.07 41.09
CA GLU A 6 19.18 -5.85 40.45
C GLU A 6 19.30 -6.44 39.03
N GLU A 7 18.93 -7.72 38.88
CA GLU A 7 18.65 -8.30 37.57
C GLU A 7 17.38 -7.65 37.02
N SER A 8 17.46 -7.25 35.76
CA SER A 8 16.51 -6.42 35.03
C SER A 8 15.24 -7.18 34.64
N ASP A 9 14.11 -6.86 35.27
CA ASP A 9 12.74 -7.30 34.88
C ASP A 9 12.25 -6.70 33.53
N SER A 10 13.12 -6.01 32.77
CA SER A 10 12.70 -5.27 31.57
C SER A 10 12.50 -6.13 30.32
N ASP A 11 13.14 -7.29 30.22
CA ASP A 11 13.15 -8.06 28.98
C ASP A 11 11.91 -8.97 28.85
N ASP A 12 11.38 -9.48 29.96
CA ASP A 12 10.22 -10.38 29.96
C ASP A 12 8.91 -9.68 29.54
N GLU A 13 8.74 -8.39 29.87
CA GLU A 13 7.54 -7.61 29.48
C GLU A 13 7.51 -7.30 27.98
N ASP A 14 8.67 -7.04 27.35
CA ASP A 14 8.77 -6.75 25.92
C ASP A 14 8.47 -8.02 25.08
N ASP A 15 8.91 -9.20 25.53
CA ASP A 15 8.65 -10.49 24.89
C ASP A 15 7.16 -10.90 24.92
N GLU A 16 6.46 -10.64 26.03
CA GLU A 16 5.02 -10.89 26.15
C GLU A 16 4.20 -9.99 25.19
N LEU A 17 4.59 -8.72 25.08
CA LEU A 17 3.95 -7.77 24.16
C LEU A 17 4.16 -8.16 22.70
N GLU A 18 5.35 -8.63 22.32
CA GLU A 18 5.59 -9.10 20.95
C GLU A 18 4.71 -10.31 20.61
N GLN A 19 4.52 -11.24 21.55
CA GLN A 19 3.60 -12.38 21.38
C GLN A 19 2.15 -11.92 21.24
N GLU A 20 1.68 -10.99 22.08
CA GLU A 20 0.33 -10.41 21.95
C GLU A 20 0.13 -9.82 20.55
N ILE A 21 1.14 -9.12 20.00
CA ILE A 21 1.09 -8.54 18.65
C ILE A 21 1.02 -9.62 17.56
N LEU A 22 1.79 -10.68 17.67
CA LEU A 22 1.83 -11.76 16.67
C LEU A 22 0.51 -12.54 16.62
N ASP A 23 -0.18 -12.66 17.74
CA ASP A 23 -1.46 -13.36 17.87
C ASP A 23 -2.64 -12.57 17.33
N ILE A 24 -2.50 -11.27 17.07
CA ILE A 24 -3.58 -10.43 16.53
C ILE A 24 -4.01 -10.93 15.16
N VAL A 25 -5.31 -11.18 14.98
CA VAL A 25 -5.91 -11.58 13.70
C VAL A 25 -6.78 -10.49 13.09
N PHE A 26 -7.43 -9.65 13.89
CA PHE A 26 -8.37 -8.63 13.42
C PHE A 26 -7.74 -7.23 13.38
N LEU A 27 -8.13 -6.43 12.38
CA LEU A 27 -7.67 -5.04 12.27
C LEU A 27 -8.20 -4.16 13.40
N LYS A 28 -9.33 -4.56 14.00
CA LYS A 28 -9.86 -3.95 15.23
C LYS A 28 -8.84 -4.03 16.36
N ASP A 29 -8.27 -5.20 16.58
CA ASP A 29 -7.35 -5.45 17.70
C ASP A 29 -6.00 -4.77 17.43
N LEU A 30 -5.55 -4.73 16.16
CA LEU A 30 -4.42 -3.89 15.75
C LEU A 30 -4.64 -2.42 16.11
N LEU A 31 -5.82 -1.89 15.78
CA LEU A 31 -6.16 -0.49 16.09
C LEU A 31 -6.16 -0.24 17.60
N GLU A 32 -6.69 -1.19 18.39
CA GLU A 32 -6.65 -1.11 19.85
C GLU A 32 -5.21 -1.05 20.37
N MET A 33 -4.30 -1.87 19.83
CA MET A 33 -2.88 -1.81 20.18
C MET A 33 -2.24 -0.47 19.81
N TYR A 34 -2.52 0.09 18.63
CA TYR A 34 -2.05 1.44 18.29
C TYR A 34 -2.53 2.51 19.26
N VAL A 35 -3.77 2.39 19.76
CA VAL A 35 -4.31 3.29 20.79
C VAL A 35 -3.60 3.08 22.13
N LYS A 36 -3.28 1.83 22.52
CA LYS A 36 -2.49 1.53 23.74
C LYS A 36 -1.10 2.17 23.66
N PHE A 37 -0.35 1.95 22.58
CA PHE A 37 0.94 2.61 22.34
C PHE A 37 0.85 4.14 22.36
N GLY A 38 -0.20 4.70 21.77
CA GLY A 38 -0.45 6.16 21.82
C GLY A 38 -0.73 6.71 23.23
N ARG A 39 -1.14 5.86 24.19
CA ARG A 39 -1.37 6.23 25.59
C ARG A 39 -0.14 6.06 26.49
N GLY A 40 0.99 5.62 25.92
CA GLY A 40 2.25 5.48 26.65
C GLY A 40 2.60 4.05 27.06
N THR A 41 2.04 3.02 26.41
CA THR A 41 2.61 1.67 26.50
C THR A 41 4.03 1.71 25.94
N SER A 42 5.00 1.38 26.80
CA SER A 42 6.40 1.15 26.41
C SER A 42 6.50 -0.23 25.76
N GLY A 43 7.23 -0.33 24.67
CA GLY A 43 7.39 -1.56 23.91
C GLY A 43 7.89 -1.27 22.50
N ASP A 44 8.44 -2.29 21.85
CA ASP A 44 8.91 -2.17 20.47
C ASP A 44 7.73 -2.04 19.51
N GLN A 45 7.80 -1.03 18.64
CA GLN A 45 6.70 -0.69 17.73
C GLN A 45 6.88 -1.35 16.36
N ILE A 46 8.09 -1.80 16.02
CA ILE A 46 8.38 -2.49 14.77
C ILE A 46 7.54 -3.76 14.56
N PRO A 47 7.36 -4.66 15.56
CA PRO A 47 6.52 -5.85 15.40
C PRO A 47 5.09 -5.48 15.00
N LEU A 48 4.53 -4.41 15.58
CA LEU A 48 3.18 -3.93 15.28
C LEU A 48 3.07 -3.41 13.84
N LEU A 49 4.07 -2.67 13.35
CA LEU A 49 4.13 -2.19 11.96
C LEU A 49 4.28 -3.33 10.96
N LYS A 50 5.10 -4.33 11.28
CA LYS A 50 5.25 -5.56 10.47
C LYS A 50 3.94 -6.34 10.42
N ARG A 51 3.27 -6.52 11.57
CA ARG A 51 1.98 -7.22 11.66
C ARG A 51 0.89 -6.50 10.88
N THR A 52 0.87 -5.17 10.90
CA THR A 52 -0.04 -4.36 10.08
C THR A 52 0.19 -4.59 8.59
N THR A 53 1.44 -4.56 8.13
CA THR A 53 1.79 -4.85 6.74
C THR A 53 1.29 -6.23 6.31
N GLN A 54 1.47 -7.23 7.18
CA GLN A 54 1.02 -8.60 6.96
C GLN A 54 -0.50 -8.70 6.88
N LEU A 55 -1.23 -8.27 7.92
CA LEU A 55 -2.67 -8.46 8.03
C LEU A 55 -3.44 -7.69 6.96
N VAL A 56 -3.03 -6.46 6.65
CA VAL A 56 -3.70 -5.64 5.63
C VAL A 56 -3.60 -6.30 4.25
N ARG A 57 -2.42 -6.82 3.88
CA ARG A 57 -2.23 -7.54 2.61
C ARG A 57 -2.96 -8.88 2.58
N GLN A 58 -2.95 -9.63 3.69
CA GLN A 58 -3.70 -10.89 3.81
C GLN A 58 -5.21 -10.69 3.63
N LYS A 59 -5.72 -9.56 4.09
CA LYS A 59 -7.14 -9.24 4.07
C LYS A 59 -7.57 -8.39 2.86
N GLU A 60 -6.76 -8.34 1.79
CA GLU A 60 -7.14 -7.62 0.55
C GLU A 60 -8.50 -8.10 -0.01
N SER A 61 -8.83 -9.39 0.16
CA SER A 61 -10.13 -9.95 -0.24
C SER A 61 -11.31 -9.64 0.68
N LEU A 62 -11.08 -8.96 1.81
CA LEU A 62 -12.09 -8.60 2.82
C LEU A 62 -12.26 -7.06 2.89
N PRO A 63 -12.81 -6.44 1.83
CA PRO A 63 -12.81 -4.98 1.70
C PRO A 63 -13.59 -4.28 2.82
N LEU A 64 -14.62 -4.90 3.40
CA LEU A 64 -15.42 -4.28 4.47
C LEU A 64 -14.61 -3.97 5.74
N GLU A 65 -13.83 -4.95 6.20
CA GLU A 65 -13.00 -4.78 7.41
C GLU A 65 -11.89 -3.77 7.14
N VAL A 66 -11.14 -3.97 6.05
CA VAL A 66 -9.99 -3.11 5.73
C VAL A 66 -10.46 -1.67 5.47
N ASN A 67 -11.58 -1.46 4.79
CA ASN A 67 -12.10 -0.12 4.49
C ASN A 67 -12.54 0.63 5.76
N TYR A 68 -13.18 -0.07 6.69
CA TYR A 68 -13.63 0.53 7.95
C TYR A 68 -12.45 0.93 8.86
N TYR A 69 -11.43 0.09 8.98
CA TYR A 69 -10.30 0.33 9.89
C TYR A 69 -9.13 1.11 9.25
N ALA A 70 -9.07 1.25 7.92
CA ALA A 70 -7.98 1.95 7.25
C ALA A 70 -7.81 3.42 7.68
N PRO A 71 -8.84 4.29 7.71
CA PRO A 71 -8.67 5.69 8.11
C PRO A 71 -8.10 5.92 9.52
N PRO A 72 -8.60 5.24 10.59
CA PRO A 72 -8.00 5.40 11.92
C PRO A 72 -6.59 4.78 11.99
N LEU A 73 -6.33 3.65 11.31
CA LEU A 73 -4.98 3.07 11.23
C LEU A 73 -3.99 4.04 10.56
N LEU A 74 -4.36 4.66 9.44
CA LEU A 74 -3.53 5.67 8.78
C LEU A 74 -3.20 6.83 9.71
N THR A 75 -4.18 7.30 10.49
CA THR A 75 -3.96 8.37 11.48
C THR A 75 -2.90 7.96 12.51
N HIS A 76 -3.06 6.81 13.17
CA HIS A 76 -2.14 6.37 14.21
C HIS A 76 -0.74 6.05 13.67
N ILE A 77 -0.64 5.35 12.54
CA ILE A 77 0.64 4.99 11.92
C ILE A 77 1.38 6.24 11.43
N SER A 78 0.66 7.28 10.98
CA SER A 78 1.28 8.52 10.52
C SER A 78 1.83 9.37 11.67
N SER A 79 1.19 9.32 12.85
CA SER A 79 1.55 10.14 14.02
C SER A 79 2.48 9.45 15.01
N ILE A 80 2.79 8.16 14.81
CA ILE A 80 3.65 7.41 15.72
C ILE A 80 5.11 7.90 15.64
N ASN A 81 5.77 7.96 16.80
CA ASN A 81 7.13 8.47 16.97
C ASN A 81 8.07 7.34 17.37
N ASN A 82 9.30 7.38 16.84
CA ASN A 82 10.34 6.43 17.21
C ASN A 82 11.01 6.85 18.53
N ASN A 83 10.33 6.64 19.65
CA ASN A 83 10.80 7.09 20.96
C ASN A 83 12.02 6.29 21.47
N ARG A 84 12.16 5.02 21.04
CA ARG A 84 13.25 4.12 21.42
C ARG A 84 14.41 4.10 20.43
N GLU A 85 14.35 4.94 19.39
CA GLU A 85 15.36 5.00 18.31
C GLU A 85 15.59 3.64 17.63
N GLU A 86 14.52 2.83 17.48
CA GLU A 86 14.57 1.50 16.88
C GLU A 86 15.08 1.57 15.42
N GLU A 87 16.05 0.71 15.07
CA GLU A 87 16.60 0.64 13.72
C GLU A 87 15.57 0.06 12.74
N GLY A 88 15.38 0.70 11.58
CA GLY A 88 14.41 0.23 10.58
C GLY A 88 12.94 0.54 10.89
N PHE A 89 12.67 1.31 11.95
CA PHE A 89 11.33 1.81 12.29
C PHE A 89 10.68 2.55 11.11
N GLU A 90 11.43 3.49 10.53
CA GLU A 90 10.98 4.31 9.40
C GLU A 90 10.60 3.47 8.18
N GLN A 91 11.41 2.45 7.88
CA GLN A 91 11.12 1.51 6.79
C GLN A 91 9.86 0.69 7.09
N SER A 92 9.69 0.24 8.33
CA SER A 92 8.50 -0.50 8.77
C SER A 92 7.24 0.36 8.71
N ARG A 93 7.33 1.64 9.08
CA ARG A 93 6.23 2.62 8.95
C ARG A 93 5.83 2.83 7.50
N ILE A 94 6.81 3.05 6.61
CA ILE A 94 6.56 3.19 5.18
C ILE A 94 5.90 1.92 4.62
N ASN A 95 6.38 0.73 4.97
CA ASN A 95 5.80 -0.54 4.53
C ASN A 95 4.34 -0.70 4.98
N ALA A 96 4.02 -0.35 6.22
CA ALA A 96 2.66 -0.41 6.74
C ALA A 96 1.72 0.56 6.00
N LEU A 97 2.16 1.81 5.79
CA LEU A 97 1.39 2.81 5.04
C LEU A 97 1.18 2.38 3.58
N VAL A 98 2.23 1.88 2.91
CA VAL A 98 2.15 1.37 1.53
C VAL A 98 1.17 0.22 1.44
N ALA A 99 1.20 -0.74 2.37
CA ALA A 99 0.26 -1.86 2.39
C ALA A 99 -1.20 -1.39 2.42
N ILE A 100 -1.53 -0.40 3.26
CA ILE A 100 -2.88 0.17 3.34
C ILE A 100 -3.26 0.86 2.03
N LEU A 101 -2.38 1.70 1.49
CA LEU A 101 -2.64 2.46 0.26
C LEU A 101 -2.75 1.60 -1.00
N VAL A 102 -2.04 0.47 -1.06
CA VAL A 102 -2.11 -0.45 -2.21
C VAL A 102 -3.40 -1.28 -2.16
N VAL A 103 -3.78 -1.75 -0.97
CA VAL A 103 -5.00 -2.55 -0.78
C VAL A 103 -6.24 -1.68 -0.94
N ILE A 104 -6.25 -0.47 -0.37
CA ILE A 104 -7.36 0.49 -0.52
C ILE A 104 -6.85 1.85 -0.99
N PRO A 105 -6.62 2.02 -2.29
CA PRO A 105 -6.12 3.28 -2.83
C PRO A 105 -7.14 4.42 -2.78
N GLU A 106 -8.43 4.11 -2.61
CA GLU A 106 -9.51 5.09 -2.44
C GLU A 106 -9.34 5.95 -1.17
N HIS A 107 -8.65 5.43 -0.14
CA HIS A 107 -8.43 6.13 1.12
C HIS A 107 -7.22 7.07 1.12
N VAL A 108 -6.60 7.32 -0.04
CA VAL A 108 -5.47 8.26 -0.15
C VAL A 108 -5.84 9.68 0.34
N GLU A 109 -7.10 10.08 0.20
CA GLU A 109 -7.60 11.36 0.71
C GLU A 109 -7.45 11.50 2.22
N SER A 110 -7.63 10.40 2.97
CA SER A 110 -7.42 10.39 4.42
C SER A 110 -5.96 10.69 4.75
N LEU A 111 -5.02 10.17 3.96
CA LEU A 111 -3.60 10.45 4.13
C LEU A 111 -3.26 11.91 3.82
N TYR A 112 -3.87 12.50 2.78
CA TYR A 112 -3.68 13.93 2.48
C TYR A 112 -4.23 14.84 3.59
N LYS A 113 -5.39 14.49 4.18
CA LYS A 113 -5.92 15.21 5.34
C LYS A 113 -4.92 15.19 6.50
N ILE A 114 -4.28 14.05 6.74
CA ILE A 114 -3.25 13.94 7.78
C ILE A 114 -2.01 14.76 7.40
N LEU A 115 -1.50 14.65 6.17
CA LEU A 115 -0.32 15.36 5.68
C LEU A 115 -0.45 16.89 5.79
N PHE A 116 -1.61 17.44 5.43
CA PHE A 116 -1.82 18.88 5.35
C PHE A 116 -2.42 19.51 6.61
N ASN A 117 -3.28 18.78 7.35
CA ASN A 117 -4.01 19.36 8.48
C ASN A 117 -3.45 18.96 9.84
N SER A 118 -2.64 17.89 9.94
CA SER A 118 -2.11 17.41 11.20
C SER A 118 -0.73 18.00 11.52
N GLU A 119 -0.45 18.16 12.81
CA GLU A 119 0.87 18.52 13.32
C GLU A 119 1.77 17.29 13.28
N LEU A 120 2.61 17.23 12.25
CA LEU A 120 3.54 16.12 12.01
C LEU A 120 4.97 16.63 12.04
N SER A 121 5.88 15.81 12.58
CA SER A 121 7.32 16.04 12.45
C SER A 121 7.76 15.96 10.99
N ILE A 122 8.90 16.56 10.67
CA ILE A 122 9.46 16.51 9.31
C ILE A 122 9.66 15.06 8.84
N GLN A 123 10.13 14.19 9.73
CA GLN A 123 10.36 12.78 9.45
C GLN A 123 9.06 12.04 9.10
N GLN A 124 7.99 12.29 9.86
CA GLN A 124 6.66 11.76 9.57
C GLN A 124 6.19 12.22 8.19
N ARG A 125 6.25 13.52 7.89
CA ARG A 125 5.84 14.06 6.59
C ARG A 125 6.61 13.44 5.42
N ILE A 126 7.93 13.26 5.56
CA ILE A 126 8.76 12.59 4.55
C ILE A 126 8.32 11.12 4.38
N SER A 127 8.05 10.40 5.47
CA SER A 127 7.59 9.01 5.38
C SER A 127 6.20 8.88 4.71
N LEU A 128 5.32 9.86 4.88
CA LEU A 128 4.02 9.94 4.21
C LEU A 128 4.18 10.18 2.70
N LEU A 129 5.08 11.09 2.30
CA LEU A 129 5.39 11.32 0.89
C LEU A 129 6.05 10.09 0.25
N SER A 130 6.99 9.46 0.96
CA SER A 130 7.65 8.23 0.51
C SER A 130 6.64 7.08 0.32
N SER A 131 5.69 6.92 1.24
CA SER A 131 4.67 5.88 1.12
C SER A 131 3.71 6.14 -0.04
N LEU A 132 3.36 7.39 -0.35
CA LEU A 132 2.61 7.76 -1.55
C LEU A 132 3.35 7.41 -2.85
N ALA A 133 4.65 7.71 -2.92
CA ALA A 133 5.47 7.41 -4.09
C ALA A 133 5.58 5.88 -4.32
N LEU A 134 5.83 5.13 -3.25
CA LEU A 134 6.03 3.68 -3.30
C LEU A 134 4.71 2.93 -3.53
N SER A 135 3.59 3.38 -2.96
CA SER A 135 2.28 2.78 -3.25
C SER A 135 1.86 3.03 -4.70
N ALA A 136 2.13 4.21 -5.26
CA ALA A 136 1.88 4.51 -6.67
C ALA A 136 2.67 3.59 -7.61
N ARG A 137 3.95 3.35 -7.29
CA ARG A 137 4.82 2.42 -8.03
C ARG A 137 4.31 0.99 -7.94
N GLU A 138 3.92 0.53 -6.76
CA GLU A 138 3.37 -0.82 -6.58
C GLU A 138 2.03 -0.99 -7.31
N LEU A 139 1.12 -0.01 -7.25
CA LEU A 139 -0.15 -0.02 -7.97
C LEU A 139 0.04 -0.01 -9.49
N ARG A 140 1.12 0.61 -10.00
CA ARG A 140 1.51 0.51 -11.40
C ARG A 140 2.05 -0.87 -11.78
N GLY A 141 2.48 -1.65 -10.78
CA GLY A 141 3.15 -2.93 -10.97
C GLY A 141 4.65 -2.83 -11.13
N LEU A 142 5.27 -1.74 -10.68
CA LEU A 142 6.71 -1.69 -10.52
C LEU A 142 7.11 -2.42 -9.24
N ASP A 143 8.18 -3.20 -9.32
CA ASP A 143 8.70 -3.93 -8.17
C ASP A 143 9.85 -3.17 -7.50
N ASP A 144 9.64 -2.81 -6.23
CA ASP A 144 10.59 -2.11 -5.39
C ASP A 144 11.05 -3.05 -4.28
N LYS A 145 12.35 -3.40 -4.27
CA LYS A 145 12.94 -4.36 -3.33
C LYS A 145 12.83 -3.96 -1.86
N GLN A 146 12.63 -2.67 -1.60
CA GLN A 146 12.52 -2.12 -0.26
C GLN A 146 11.15 -2.36 0.38
N ILE A 147 10.13 -2.65 -0.45
CA ILE A 147 8.77 -2.88 0.01
C ILE A 147 8.56 -4.35 0.30
N HIS A 148 8.12 -4.65 1.52
CA HIS A 148 7.78 -6.01 1.91
C HIS A 148 6.42 -6.40 1.31
N LYS A 149 6.44 -7.34 0.35
CA LYS A 149 5.27 -7.87 -0.36
C LYS A 149 5.10 -9.36 -0.08
N PRO A 150 4.78 -9.74 1.16
CA PRO A 150 4.57 -11.14 1.48
C PRO A 150 3.32 -11.67 0.77
N HIS A 151 3.47 -12.80 0.09
CA HIS A 151 2.33 -13.54 -0.46
C HIS A 151 1.83 -14.50 0.61
N TYR A 152 0.54 -14.41 0.94
CA TYR A 152 -0.08 -15.27 1.94
C TYR A 152 -1.30 -15.94 1.35
N ASP A 153 -1.31 -17.27 1.38
CA ASP A 153 -2.49 -18.03 1.02
C ASP A 153 -3.50 -17.96 2.17
N PHE A 154 -4.72 -17.51 1.89
CA PHE A 154 -5.76 -17.48 2.91
C PHE A 154 -6.17 -18.93 3.27
N PRO A 155 -6.26 -19.30 4.57
CA PRO A 155 -6.58 -20.67 4.99
C PRO A 155 -7.94 -21.20 4.50
N SER A 156 -8.85 -20.33 4.05
CA SER A 156 -10.12 -20.76 3.43
C SER A 156 -9.89 -21.64 2.21
N GLN A 157 -8.79 -21.45 1.48
CA GLN A 157 -8.41 -22.27 0.33
C GLN A 157 -7.83 -23.64 0.72
N ARG A 158 -7.65 -23.91 2.03
CA ARG A 158 -7.13 -25.16 2.58
C ARG A 158 -8.19 -25.96 3.33
N LEU A 159 -9.46 -25.56 3.23
CA LEU A 159 -10.54 -26.30 3.88
C LEU A 159 -10.78 -27.60 3.11
N PRO A 160 -10.74 -28.78 3.78
CA PRO A 160 -10.86 -30.09 3.11
C PRO A 160 -12.14 -30.28 2.27
N TRP A 161 -13.16 -29.46 2.50
CA TRP A 161 -14.41 -29.49 1.76
C TRP A 161 -14.42 -28.62 0.50
N ASP A 162 -13.45 -27.70 0.35
CA ASP A 162 -13.36 -26.80 -0.83
C ASP A 162 -12.79 -27.54 -2.06
N ASP A 163 -12.05 -28.63 -1.85
CA ASP A 163 -11.62 -29.58 -2.90
C ASP A 163 -12.81 -30.29 -3.58
N GLY A 164 -13.99 -30.28 -2.96
CA GLY A 164 -15.20 -30.93 -3.46
C GLY A 164 -15.87 -30.24 -4.66
N HIS A 165 -15.61 -28.95 -4.90
CA HIS A 165 -16.21 -28.23 -6.03
C HIS A 165 -15.44 -28.37 -7.35
N SER A 166 -14.20 -28.87 -7.31
CA SER A 166 -13.46 -29.27 -8.52
C SER A 166 -13.81 -30.69 -8.99
N ALA A 167 -14.56 -31.46 -8.19
CA ALA A 167 -14.98 -32.83 -8.50
C ALA A 167 -16.40 -32.93 -9.12
N VAL A 168 -17.08 -31.82 -9.42
CA VAL A 168 -18.29 -31.82 -10.26
C VAL A 168 -17.91 -31.67 -11.73
N LYS A 169 -17.12 -32.62 -12.23
CA LYS A 169 -16.92 -32.86 -13.67
C LYS A 169 -17.04 -34.34 -13.98
N GLN A 170 -18.16 -34.93 -13.59
CA GLN A 170 -18.75 -36.11 -14.25
C GLN A 170 -20.27 -36.03 -14.11
N ILE A 171 -20.89 -34.97 -14.66
CA ILE A 171 -22.25 -35.12 -15.13
C ILE A 171 -22.08 -35.71 -16.53
N GLU A 172 -22.41 -37.00 -16.65
CA GLU A 172 -22.41 -37.75 -17.89
C GLU A 172 -23.13 -36.94 -18.98
N GLU A 173 -22.43 -36.68 -20.08
CA GLU A 173 -23.02 -36.12 -21.29
C GLU A 173 -24.11 -37.07 -21.80
N ILE A 174 -25.37 -36.67 -21.65
CA ILE A 174 -26.48 -37.27 -22.39
C ILE A 174 -26.30 -36.81 -23.84
N PRO A 175 -26.11 -37.71 -24.83
CA PRO A 175 -25.94 -37.29 -26.20
C PRO A 175 -27.32 -36.95 -26.77
N VAL A 176 -27.60 -35.66 -26.99
CA VAL A 176 -28.75 -35.25 -27.79
C VAL A 176 -28.27 -34.88 -29.19
N LEU A 177 -28.77 -35.71 -30.11
CA LEU A 177 -28.55 -35.74 -31.55
C LEU A 177 -28.94 -34.42 -32.25
N ASP A 178 -27.96 -33.86 -32.96
CA ASP A 178 -28.00 -33.33 -34.33
C ASP A 178 -29.24 -32.52 -34.79
N LYS A 179 -29.09 -31.20 -34.93
CA LYS A 179 -29.77 -30.38 -35.95
C LYS A 179 -28.87 -29.25 -36.43
N ILE A 180 -28.19 -29.51 -37.54
CA ILE A 180 -27.66 -28.51 -38.46
C ILE A 180 -28.82 -27.70 -39.04
N THR A 181 -28.74 -26.36 -39.02
CA THR A 181 -28.95 -25.46 -40.19
C THR A 181 -29.04 -24.01 -39.73
N GLY A 182 -28.19 -23.12 -40.26
CA GLY A 182 -28.35 -21.68 -40.10
C GLY A 182 -27.12 -20.86 -40.45
N PHE A 183 -26.89 -20.67 -41.74
CA PHE A 183 -25.85 -19.82 -42.32
C PHE A 183 -25.97 -18.37 -41.80
N GLY A 184 -25.00 -17.92 -41.01
CA GLY A 184 -24.92 -16.56 -40.50
C GLY A 184 -23.50 -16.26 -40.04
N ILE A 185 -22.86 -15.29 -40.69
CA ILE A 185 -21.53 -14.78 -40.36
C ILE A 185 -21.61 -14.16 -38.95
N SER A 186 -21.29 -14.92 -37.91
CA SER A 186 -21.25 -14.43 -36.53
C SER A 186 -19.90 -14.76 -35.90
N GLU A 187 -19.13 -13.71 -35.63
CA GLU A 187 -18.20 -13.58 -34.51
C GLU A 187 -17.60 -14.91 -34.03
N GLY A 188 -16.51 -15.32 -34.70
CA GLY A 188 -15.83 -16.58 -34.44
C GLY A 188 -15.36 -16.66 -32.99
N THR A 189 -16.10 -17.39 -32.16
CA THR A 189 -15.64 -17.83 -30.86
C THR A 189 -14.53 -18.84 -31.08
N THR A 190 -13.30 -18.48 -30.70
CA THR A 190 -12.13 -19.36 -30.76
C THR A 190 -12.36 -20.58 -29.87
N VAL A 191 -12.72 -21.73 -30.48
CA VAL A 191 -12.96 -23.00 -29.77
C VAL A 191 -11.64 -23.68 -29.38
N TRP A 192 -10.54 -23.37 -30.07
CA TRP A 192 -9.23 -23.96 -29.82
C TRP A 192 -8.14 -22.90 -29.76
N LYS A 193 -7.59 -22.69 -28.56
CA LYS A 193 -6.33 -21.98 -28.35
C LYS A 193 -5.23 -23.01 -28.10
N SER A 194 -4.09 -22.89 -28.76
CA SER A 194 -2.98 -23.80 -28.52
C SER A 194 -2.45 -23.61 -27.10
N GLN A 195 -2.06 -24.71 -26.44
CA GLN A 195 -1.51 -24.67 -25.08
C GLN A 195 -0.25 -23.80 -25.02
N LYS A 196 0.53 -23.74 -26.10
CA LYS A 196 1.71 -22.89 -26.23
C LYS A 196 1.35 -21.40 -26.28
N LEU A 197 0.27 -21.02 -26.98
CA LEU A 197 -0.25 -19.65 -26.99
C LEU A 197 -0.84 -19.28 -25.62
N ALA A 198 -1.53 -20.20 -24.94
CA ALA A 198 -2.04 -19.97 -23.60
C ALA A 198 -0.93 -19.80 -22.55
N ILE A 199 0.21 -20.49 -22.72
CA ILE A 199 1.41 -20.31 -21.89
C ILE A 199 2.08 -18.97 -22.21
N GLN A 200 2.17 -18.59 -23.50
CA GLN A 200 2.70 -17.29 -23.91
C GLN A 200 1.81 -16.12 -23.46
N ASP A 201 0.49 -16.24 -23.54
CA ASP A 201 -0.45 -15.27 -22.99
C ASP A 201 -0.37 -15.22 -21.47
N LYS A 202 -0.14 -16.35 -20.77
CA LYS A 202 0.14 -16.32 -19.32
C LYS A 202 1.47 -15.61 -19.02
N MET A 203 2.51 -15.87 -19.81
CA MET A 203 3.82 -15.21 -19.69
C MET A 203 3.74 -13.71 -20.03
N ASN A 204 2.94 -13.32 -21.03
CA ASN A 204 2.72 -11.93 -21.45
C ASN A 204 1.64 -11.21 -20.60
N SER A 205 0.71 -11.93 -19.97
CA SER A 205 -0.24 -11.39 -18.98
C SER A 205 0.42 -10.99 -17.67
N GLY A 206 1.71 -11.31 -17.52
CA GLY A 206 2.62 -10.68 -16.56
C GLY A 206 2.91 -9.20 -16.87
N GLN A 207 2.36 -8.62 -17.94
CA GLN A 207 2.19 -7.17 -18.04
C GLN A 207 1.27 -6.74 -16.90
N HIS A 208 1.88 -6.34 -15.77
CA HIS A 208 1.18 -5.86 -14.59
C HIS A 208 0.07 -4.89 -15.00
N LYS A 209 -1.18 -5.24 -14.70
CA LYS A 209 -2.30 -4.33 -14.91
C LYS A 209 -2.03 -3.09 -14.07
N ASN A 210 -1.93 -1.94 -14.73
CA ASN A 210 -1.77 -0.66 -14.05
C ASN A 210 -3.05 -0.36 -13.25
N ARG A 211 -3.08 -0.77 -11.97
CA ARG A 211 -4.15 -0.46 -11.00
C ARG A 211 -4.11 1.02 -10.63
N PHE A 212 -2.96 1.67 -10.77
CA PHE A 212 -2.78 3.08 -10.44
C PHE A 212 -3.58 4.01 -11.36
N ARG A 213 -3.84 3.59 -12.61
CA ARG A 213 -4.56 4.39 -13.61
C ARG A 213 -5.90 4.97 -13.13
N SER A 214 -6.69 4.21 -12.36
CA SER A 214 -8.00 4.67 -11.88
C SER A 214 -7.92 5.65 -10.72
N VAL A 215 -6.81 5.67 -9.99
CA VAL A 215 -6.60 6.47 -8.78
C VAL A 215 -5.57 7.59 -8.96
N ALA A 216 -4.97 7.68 -10.15
CA ALA A 216 -3.89 8.63 -10.45
C ALA A 216 -4.27 10.09 -10.18
N SER A 217 -5.51 10.49 -10.52
CA SER A 217 -6.01 11.84 -10.24
C SER A 217 -6.09 12.14 -8.75
N SER A 218 -6.51 11.15 -7.94
CA SER A 218 -6.61 11.28 -6.48
C SER A 218 -5.25 11.38 -5.81
N TYR A 219 -4.18 10.85 -6.42
CA TYR A 219 -2.82 10.99 -5.93
C TYR A 219 -2.14 12.29 -6.41
N PHE A 220 -2.36 12.67 -7.67
CA PHE A 220 -1.61 13.77 -8.28
C PHE A 220 -2.15 15.14 -7.87
N TYR A 221 -3.44 15.41 -8.04
CA TYR A 221 -3.98 16.76 -7.88
C TYR A 221 -3.93 17.30 -6.46
N PRO A 222 -4.19 16.52 -5.38
CA PRO A 222 -4.03 17.04 -4.02
C PRO A 222 -2.61 17.51 -3.73
N LEU A 223 -1.59 16.85 -4.30
CA LEU A 223 -0.20 17.31 -4.17
C LEU A 223 0.07 18.59 -4.96
N VAL A 224 -0.47 18.71 -6.18
CA VAL A 224 -0.37 19.96 -6.96
C VAL A 224 -1.01 21.13 -6.20
N HIS A 225 -2.23 20.94 -5.68
CA HIS A 225 -2.91 21.97 -4.90
C HIS A 225 -2.16 22.28 -3.61
N GLY A 226 -1.62 21.27 -2.92
CA GLY A 226 -0.79 21.47 -1.73
C GLY A 226 0.45 22.33 -2.00
N TRP A 227 1.08 22.17 -3.17
CA TRP A 227 2.19 23.03 -3.59
C TRP A 227 1.73 24.47 -3.86
N LYS A 228 0.66 24.65 -4.65
CA LYS A 228 0.12 25.96 -5.02
C LYS A 228 -0.39 26.77 -3.82
N ASN A 229 -0.91 26.10 -2.79
CA ASN A 229 -1.33 26.73 -1.54
C ASN A 229 -0.14 27.26 -0.70
N GLY A 230 1.08 26.87 -1.05
CA GLY A 230 2.30 27.26 -0.37
C GLY A 230 2.69 26.27 0.73
N ILE A 231 3.96 25.91 0.74
CA ILE A 231 4.57 25.04 1.73
C ILE A 231 5.57 25.88 2.54
N ASN A 232 5.39 25.94 3.86
CA ASN A 232 6.27 26.63 4.80
C ASN A 232 6.49 25.77 6.05
N LEU A 233 7.68 25.20 6.14
CA LEU A 233 8.26 24.40 7.23
C LEU A 233 9.53 25.07 7.81
N GLY A 234 9.77 26.35 7.50
CA GLY A 234 10.92 27.11 8.00
C GLY A 234 12.25 26.55 7.54
N SER A 235 13.09 26.07 8.47
CA SER A 235 14.46 25.61 8.20
C SER A 235 14.55 24.35 7.34
N PHE A 236 13.50 23.54 7.29
CA PHE A 236 13.48 22.27 6.54
C PHE A 236 12.81 22.39 5.17
N ASP A 237 12.49 23.60 4.72
CA ASP A 237 11.78 23.87 3.47
C ASP A 237 12.43 23.21 2.26
N GLN A 238 13.74 23.39 2.10
CA GLN A 238 14.45 22.92 0.91
C GLN A 238 14.45 21.39 0.83
N LEU A 239 14.69 20.72 1.97
CA LEU A 239 14.68 19.26 2.05
C LEU A 239 13.28 18.71 1.76
N PHE A 240 12.26 19.27 2.42
CA PHE A 240 10.89 18.81 2.28
C PHE A 240 10.38 19.03 0.84
N LYS A 241 10.56 20.23 0.29
CA LYS A 241 10.11 20.56 -1.07
C LYS A 241 10.84 19.74 -2.13
N SER A 242 12.12 19.45 -1.94
CA SER A 242 12.88 18.55 -2.83
C SER A 242 12.26 17.14 -2.86
N HIS A 243 11.96 16.58 -1.70
CA HIS A 243 11.30 15.28 -1.59
C HIS A 243 9.86 15.30 -2.13
N TYR A 244 9.14 16.40 -1.92
CA TYR A 244 7.78 16.63 -2.44
C TYR A 244 7.74 16.61 -3.98
N VAL A 245 8.62 17.37 -4.64
CA VAL A 245 8.71 17.41 -6.11
C VAL A 245 9.13 16.04 -6.66
N SER A 246 10.06 15.35 -5.99
CA SER A 246 10.48 14.00 -6.36
C SER A 246 9.32 13.00 -6.30
N THR A 247 8.52 13.06 -5.22
CA THR A 247 7.30 12.26 -5.06
C THR A 247 6.28 12.54 -6.16
N LEU A 248 6.05 13.82 -6.47
CA LEU A 248 5.14 14.24 -7.52
C LEU A 248 5.58 13.72 -8.90
N ARG A 249 6.88 13.77 -9.21
CA ARG A 249 7.45 13.21 -10.44
C ARG A 249 7.26 11.70 -10.53
N ILE A 250 7.48 10.98 -9.43
CA ILE A 250 7.25 9.52 -9.39
C ILE A 250 5.78 9.20 -9.66
N ILE A 251 4.86 9.92 -9.00
CA ILE A 251 3.41 9.76 -9.17
C ILE A 251 2.99 10.05 -10.61
N HIS A 252 3.48 11.14 -11.20
CA HIS A 252 3.23 11.49 -12.61
C HIS A 252 3.72 10.39 -13.55
N ASN A 253 4.96 9.94 -13.41
CA ASN A 253 5.50 8.83 -14.20
C ASN A 253 4.67 7.54 -14.03
N CYS A 254 4.09 7.34 -12.83
CA CYS A 254 3.24 6.20 -12.57
C CYS A 254 1.84 6.32 -13.19
N ALA A 255 1.34 7.55 -13.36
CA ALA A 255 0.05 7.83 -13.96
C ALA A 255 0.00 7.42 -15.45
N TYR A 256 1.11 7.37 -16.17
CA TYR A 256 1.07 6.94 -17.57
C TYR A 256 0.62 5.47 -17.73
N PRO A 257 -0.42 5.14 -18.54
CA PRO A 257 -1.26 6.03 -19.35
C PRO A 257 -2.62 6.37 -18.68
N VAL A 258 -2.86 7.66 -18.38
CA VAL A 258 -4.19 8.19 -17.99
C VAL A 258 -4.65 9.19 -19.06
N HIS A 259 -5.97 9.38 -19.19
CA HIS A 259 -6.58 10.28 -20.16
C HIS A 259 -6.20 11.76 -19.99
N ASP A 260 -5.96 12.22 -18.77
CA ASP A 260 -5.62 13.61 -18.42
C ASP A 260 -4.11 13.82 -18.21
N PHE A 261 -3.29 12.89 -18.71
CA PHE A 261 -1.84 12.91 -18.55
C PHE A 261 -1.19 14.20 -19.09
N GLU A 262 -1.72 14.77 -20.16
CA GLU A 262 -1.24 16.04 -20.72
C GLU A 262 -1.41 17.20 -19.71
N THR A 263 -2.58 17.29 -19.08
CA THR A 263 -2.86 18.27 -18.02
C THR A 263 -1.95 18.05 -16.83
N MET A 264 -1.75 16.80 -16.40
CA MET A 264 -0.82 16.48 -15.31
C MET A 264 0.61 16.90 -15.65
N THR A 265 1.02 16.77 -16.91
CA THR A 265 2.37 17.17 -17.37
C THR A 265 2.53 18.69 -17.32
N TYR A 266 1.56 19.45 -17.82
CA TYR A 266 1.58 20.90 -17.74
C TYR A 266 1.67 21.41 -16.30
N GLU A 267 0.88 20.83 -15.39
CA GLU A 267 0.88 21.17 -13.97
C GLU A 267 2.22 20.83 -13.29
N LEU A 268 2.81 19.68 -13.63
CA LEU A 268 4.12 19.28 -13.13
C LEU A 268 5.24 20.22 -13.63
N ASP A 269 5.22 20.60 -14.90
CA ASP A 269 6.22 21.49 -15.50
C ASP A 269 6.20 22.89 -14.86
N GLN A 270 4.99 23.41 -14.54
CA GLN A 270 4.85 24.64 -13.78
C GLN A 270 5.52 24.53 -12.41
N ILE A 271 5.23 23.46 -11.66
CA ILE A 271 5.81 23.22 -10.33
C ILE A 271 7.34 23.07 -10.41
N ILE A 272 7.86 22.36 -11.42
CA ILE A 272 9.30 22.21 -11.63
C ILE A 272 9.95 23.57 -11.89
N THR A 273 9.34 24.41 -12.73
CA THR A 273 9.84 25.76 -13.03
C THR A 273 9.86 26.63 -11.78
N GLU A 274 8.79 26.58 -10.97
CA GLU A 274 8.73 27.29 -9.68
C GLU A 274 9.77 26.77 -8.68
N ALA A 275 9.97 25.45 -8.61
CA ALA A 275 10.96 24.84 -7.73
C ALA A 275 12.39 25.24 -8.10
N GLN A 276 12.69 25.31 -9.42
CA GLN A 276 13.96 25.80 -9.93
C GLN A 276 14.17 27.28 -9.59
N ALA A 277 13.13 28.11 -9.74
CA ALA A 277 13.19 29.53 -9.37
C ALA A 277 13.45 29.73 -7.86
N GLN A 278 12.98 28.81 -7.02
CA GLN A 278 13.24 28.77 -5.57
C GLN A 278 14.60 28.14 -5.20
N GLY A 279 15.39 27.65 -6.17
CA GLY A 279 16.69 27.02 -5.91
C GLY A 279 16.60 25.64 -5.22
N ILE A 280 15.48 24.94 -5.37
CA ILE A 280 15.26 23.63 -4.74
C ILE A 280 15.97 22.56 -5.58
N PRO A 281 16.82 21.71 -4.97
CA PRO A 281 17.48 20.65 -5.70
C PRO A 281 16.44 19.61 -6.12
N ILE A 282 16.36 19.33 -7.41
CA ILE A 282 15.53 18.26 -7.95
C ILE A 282 16.37 17.00 -7.91
N LEU A 283 15.97 16.03 -7.09
CA LEU A 283 16.65 14.74 -7.03
C LEU A 283 16.26 13.94 -8.29
N GLU A 284 17.25 13.50 -9.06
CA GLU A 284 17.06 12.61 -10.22
C GLU A 284 16.56 11.22 -9.85
#